data_AF-A0A0A1H0B2-F1
#
_entry.id   AF-A0A0A1H0B2-F1
#
_cell.length_a   1.000
_cell.length_b   1.000
_cell.length_c   1.000
_cell.angle_alpha   90.00
_cell.angle_beta   90.00
_cell.angle_gamma   90.00
#
_symmetry.space_group_name_H-M   'P 1'
#
loop_
_entity.id
_entity.type
_entity.pdbx_description
1 polymer ?
#
loop_
_entity_poly.entity_id
_entity_poly.type
_entity_poly.pdbx_seq_one_letter_code
_entity_poly.pdbx_strand_id
1 'polypeptide(L)'
;MNDTARALKFFYLYLKKYKLQFLVIAVFVLAATYLQVAAPVVLGDAITHLTTYVTDFFTHQHSADAIKALKKIAASAVQSQDALQSIAAKMSQSTGHSIDWTTLTNSNVPQQVLSSLPKGTTINGLQKLAAMPTNWHHLTDANVPASILSSLPKGTTISSLHHVALSAPASKATFFASMWKLFSFYVMTGVAQLIYSLLFARIVAHSTNRMRKGLFGKLERMTIAYFDRHEDGDILARFTSDLDNIQNTLNQAAVNVTTNVALFIGVLISGWYLRPLNLIAD
;
A
#
# COMPACT_ATOMS: atom_id res chain seq x y z
N MET A 1 29.23 -42.86 2.10
CA MET A 1 28.04 -42.20 2.68
C MET A 1 27.97 -42.22 4.22
N ASN A 2 28.87 -42.90 4.94
CA ASN A 2 28.78 -43.00 6.42
C ASN A 2 29.47 -41.86 7.20
N ASP A 3 30.38 -41.10 6.58
CA ASP A 3 31.20 -40.11 7.30
C ASP A 3 30.43 -38.83 7.66
N THR A 4 29.58 -38.32 6.76
CA THR A 4 28.73 -37.15 7.02
C THR A 4 27.73 -37.41 8.15
N ALA A 5 27.11 -38.60 8.15
CA ALA A 5 26.19 -39.01 9.22
C ALA A 5 26.92 -39.12 10.58
N ARG A 6 28.18 -39.59 10.57
CA ARG A 6 29.01 -39.67 11.78
C ARG A 6 29.38 -38.29 12.30
N ALA A 7 29.72 -37.35 11.42
CA ALA A 7 29.96 -35.95 11.77
C ALA A 7 28.71 -35.25 12.35
N LEU A 8 27.54 -35.44 11.72
CA LEU A 8 26.27 -34.93 12.24
C LEU A 8 25.95 -35.49 13.62
N LYS A 9 26.16 -36.80 13.82
CA LYS A 9 25.98 -37.44 15.13
C LYS A 9 26.95 -36.87 16.17
N PHE A 10 28.19 -36.60 15.79
CA PHE A 10 29.16 -35.91 16.66
C PHE A 10 28.63 -34.53 17.08
N PHE A 11 28.23 -33.66 16.15
CA PHE A 11 27.69 -32.34 16.49
C PHE A 11 26.42 -32.41 17.34
N TYR A 12 25.51 -33.33 17.01
CA TYR A 12 24.30 -33.57 17.79
C TYR A 12 24.63 -33.93 19.25
N LEU A 13 25.67 -34.73 19.51
CA LEU A 13 26.06 -35.09 20.88
C LEU A 13 26.49 -33.90 21.73
N TYR A 14 27.14 -32.89 21.14
CA TYR A 14 27.55 -31.67 21.85
C TYR A 14 26.40 -30.67 21.98
N LEU A 15 25.56 -30.55 20.96
CA LEU A 15 24.44 -29.61 20.91
C LEU A 15 23.19 -30.07 21.69
N LYS A 16 22.96 -31.38 21.84
CA LYS A 16 21.77 -31.93 22.53
C LYS A 16 21.62 -31.49 23.99
N LYS A 17 22.67 -30.95 24.61
CA LYS A 17 22.59 -30.40 25.96
C LYS A 17 21.79 -29.09 26.00
N TYR A 18 21.69 -28.38 24.88
CA TYR A 18 21.07 -27.06 24.77
C TYR A 18 19.65 -27.09 24.19
N LYS A 19 18.96 -28.25 24.22
CA LYS A 19 17.61 -28.42 23.62
C LYS A 19 16.60 -27.34 24.01
N LEU A 20 16.62 -26.89 25.27
CA LEU A 20 15.73 -25.83 25.73
C LEU A 20 16.04 -24.48 25.07
N GLN A 21 17.32 -24.14 24.92
CA GLN A 21 17.72 -22.91 24.23
C GLN A 21 17.41 -22.97 22.73
N PHE A 22 17.55 -24.14 22.11
CA PHE A 22 17.10 -24.38 20.73
C PHE A 22 15.59 -24.18 20.56
N LEU A 23 14.78 -24.57 21.55
CA LEU A 23 13.34 -24.32 21.52
C LEU A 23 13.04 -22.81 21.59
N VAL A 24 13.73 -22.07 22.46
CA VAL A 24 13.61 -20.60 22.51
C VAL A 24 14.01 -19.96 21.18
N ILE A 25 15.13 -20.38 20.60
CA ILE A 25 15.57 -19.93 19.28
C ILE A 25 14.50 -20.20 18.22
N ALA A 26 13.92 -21.42 18.20
CA ALA A 26 12.89 -21.78 17.24
C ALA A 26 11.68 -20.85 17.33
N VAL A 27 11.25 -20.48 18.54
CA VAL A 27 10.16 -19.50 18.73
C VAL A 27 10.51 -18.15 18.11
N PHE A 28 11.71 -17.62 18.37
CA PHE A 28 12.14 -16.33 17.79
C PHE A 28 12.33 -16.39 16.28
N VAL A 29 12.84 -17.50 15.75
CA VAL A 29 12.97 -17.71 14.30
C VAL A 29 11.60 -17.73 13.65
N LEU A 30 10.65 -18.51 14.18
CA LEU A 30 9.29 -18.57 13.65
C LEU A 30 8.58 -17.21 13.73
N ALA A 31 8.74 -16.49 14.83
CA ALA A 31 8.21 -15.13 14.97
C ALA A 31 8.82 -14.16 13.94
N ALA A 32 10.13 -14.16 13.77
CA ALA A 32 10.81 -13.34 12.76
C ALA A 32 10.37 -13.70 11.34
N THR A 33 10.26 -15.00 11.02
CA THR A 33 9.77 -15.48 9.73
C THR A 33 8.34 -15.02 9.47
N TYR A 34 7.45 -15.13 10.46
CA TYR A 34 6.08 -14.64 10.33
C TYR A 34 6.04 -13.14 10.01
N LEU A 35 6.80 -12.33 10.75
CA LEU A 35 6.87 -10.88 10.51
C LEU A 35 7.44 -10.55 9.13
N GLN A 36 8.46 -11.27 8.65
CA GLN A 36 9.04 -11.09 7.31
C GLN A 36 8.06 -11.43 6.19
N VAL A 37 7.26 -12.48 6.39
CA VAL A 37 6.26 -12.93 5.42
C VAL A 37 5.01 -12.03 5.43
N ALA A 38 4.67 -11.44 6.57
CA ALA A 38 3.54 -10.50 6.70
C ALA A 38 3.89 -9.06 6.26
N ALA A 39 5.16 -8.66 6.30
CA ALA A 39 5.59 -7.31 5.94
C ALA A 39 5.18 -6.86 4.51
N PRO A 40 5.26 -7.70 3.45
CA PRO A 40 4.78 -7.34 2.12
C PRO A 40 3.28 -7.00 2.06
N VAL A 41 2.45 -7.66 2.86
CA VAL A 41 1.01 -7.38 2.93
C VAL A 41 0.77 -5.98 3.53
N VAL A 42 1.44 -5.67 4.63
CA VAL A 42 1.38 -4.35 5.27
C VAL A 42 1.93 -3.25 4.35
N LEU A 43 2.94 -3.56 3.55
CA LEU A 43 3.45 -2.65 2.52
C LEU A 43 2.39 -2.38 1.43
N GLY A 44 1.61 -3.39 1.04
CA GLY A 44 0.48 -3.24 0.12
C GLY A 44 -0.59 -2.27 0.63
N ASP A 45 -0.96 -2.40 1.91
CA ASP A 45 -1.90 -1.47 2.56
C ASP A 45 -1.35 -0.05 2.60
N ALA A 46 -0.05 0.11 2.87
CA ALA A 46 0.62 1.41 2.88
C ALA A 46 0.63 2.08 1.50
N ILE A 47 0.89 1.31 0.43
CA ILE A 47 0.84 1.81 -0.95
C ILE A 47 -0.59 2.23 -1.32
N THR A 48 -1.59 1.43 -0.90
CA THR A 48 -3.01 1.76 -1.12
C THR A 48 -3.37 3.08 -0.46
N HIS A 49 -3.05 3.25 0.83
CA HIS A 49 -3.30 4.50 1.55
C HIS A 49 -2.54 5.69 0.97
N LEU A 50 -1.32 5.49 0.46
CA LEU A 50 -0.58 6.53 -0.24
C LEU A 50 -1.28 6.93 -1.54
N THR A 51 -1.77 5.95 -2.31
CA THR A 51 -2.46 6.19 -3.58
C THR A 51 -3.74 6.98 -3.33
N THR A 52 -4.56 6.56 -2.36
CA THR A 52 -5.76 7.29 -1.94
C THR A 52 -5.41 8.72 -1.50
N TYR A 53 -4.39 8.91 -0.66
CA TYR A 53 -3.96 10.23 -0.23
C TYR A 53 -3.54 11.13 -1.42
N VAL A 54 -2.77 10.60 -2.36
CA VAL A 54 -2.31 11.35 -3.54
C VAL A 54 -3.49 11.70 -4.45
N THR A 55 -4.39 10.75 -4.70
CA THR A 55 -5.60 10.98 -5.49
C THR A 55 -6.50 12.03 -4.85
N ASP A 56 -6.75 11.94 -3.55
CA ASP A 56 -7.55 12.92 -2.80
C ASP A 56 -6.89 14.30 -2.81
N PHE A 57 -5.56 14.37 -2.70
CA PHE A 57 -4.83 15.63 -2.73
C PHE A 57 -4.96 16.34 -4.09
N PHE A 58 -4.74 15.61 -5.19
CA PHE A 58 -4.85 16.19 -6.54
C PHE A 58 -6.29 16.53 -6.92
N THR A 59 -7.27 15.70 -6.53
CA THR A 59 -8.68 15.99 -6.80
C THR A 59 -9.16 17.19 -6.00
N HIS A 60 -8.82 17.28 -4.71
CA HIS A 60 -9.26 18.39 -3.87
C HIS A 60 -8.63 19.72 -4.26
N GLN A 61 -7.41 19.73 -4.81
CA GLN A 61 -6.78 20.96 -5.32
C GLN A 61 -7.61 21.67 -6.39
N HIS A 62 -8.35 20.92 -7.21
CA HIS A 62 -9.22 21.46 -8.26
C HIS A 62 -10.69 21.60 -7.86
N SER A 63 -11.04 21.29 -6.61
CA SER A 63 -12.42 21.35 -6.10
C SER A 63 -13.03 22.75 -6.22
N ALA A 64 -12.27 23.80 -5.88
CA ALA A 64 -12.72 25.18 -5.96
C ALA A 64 -13.04 25.61 -7.40
N ASP A 65 -12.21 25.21 -8.35
CA ASP A 65 -12.41 25.50 -9.78
C ASP A 65 -13.61 24.74 -10.34
N ALA A 66 -13.79 23.48 -9.93
CA ALA A 66 -14.96 22.68 -10.30
C ALA A 66 -16.26 23.28 -9.75
N ILE A 67 -16.28 23.68 -8.48
CA ILE A 67 -17.42 24.39 -7.87
C ILE A 67 -17.71 25.68 -8.62
N LYS A 68 -16.68 26.46 -8.98
CA LYS A 68 -16.84 27.70 -9.74
C LYS A 68 -17.42 27.46 -11.13
N ALA A 69 -16.96 26.42 -11.83
CA ALA A 69 -17.48 26.02 -13.13
C ALA A 69 -18.95 25.61 -13.05
N LEU A 70 -19.31 24.74 -12.09
CA LEU A 70 -20.69 24.30 -11.86
C LEU A 70 -21.61 25.46 -11.48
N LYS A 71 -21.16 26.37 -10.60
CA LYS A 71 -21.91 27.58 -10.27
C LYS A 71 -22.10 28.49 -11.47
N LYS A 72 -21.11 28.63 -12.37
CA LYS A 72 -21.23 29.41 -13.60
C LYS A 72 -22.27 28.81 -14.56
N ILE A 73 -22.31 27.49 -14.67
CA ILE A 73 -23.33 26.77 -15.46
C ILE A 73 -24.71 26.99 -14.86
N ALA A 74 -24.87 26.80 -13.55
CA ALA A 74 -26.13 27.05 -12.85
C ALA A 74 -26.60 28.52 -13.00
N ALA A 75 -25.68 29.48 -12.93
CA ALA A 75 -26.00 30.90 -13.13
C ALA A 75 -26.49 31.21 -14.56
N SER A 76 -26.07 30.46 -15.58
CA SER A 76 -26.58 30.61 -16.94
C SER A 76 -28.07 30.24 -17.07
N ALA A 77 -28.54 29.32 -16.23
CA ALA A 77 -29.96 28.96 -16.14
C ALA A 77 -30.79 30.13 -15.57
N VAL A 78 -30.32 30.73 -14.48
CA VAL A 78 -30.93 31.90 -13.84
C VAL A 78 -30.96 33.09 -14.81
N GLN A 79 -29.82 33.40 -15.45
CA GLN A 79 -29.75 34.48 -16.45
C GLN A 79 -30.71 34.27 -17.62
N SER A 80 -30.89 33.01 -18.06
CA SER A 80 -31.84 32.68 -19.12
C SER A 80 -33.30 32.81 -18.66
N GLN A 81 -33.59 32.45 -17.40
CA GLN A 81 -34.91 32.68 -16.78
C GLN A 81 -35.21 34.18 -16.69
N ASP A 82 -34.29 34.98 -16.16
CA ASP A 82 -34.44 36.44 -16.03
C ASP A 82 -34.62 37.12 -17.40
N ALA A 83 -33.84 36.69 -18.40
CA ALA A 83 -33.98 37.18 -19.77
C ALA A 83 -35.37 36.87 -20.33
N LEU A 84 -35.85 35.63 -20.21
CA LEU A 84 -37.18 35.24 -20.69
C LEU A 84 -38.30 35.95 -19.91
N GLN A 85 -38.15 36.16 -18.60
CA GLN A 85 -39.10 36.94 -17.80
C GLN A 85 -39.14 38.42 -18.22
N SER A 86 -37.99 39.03 -18.51
CA SER A 86 -37.94 40.41 -18.99
C SER A 86 -38.59 40.56 -20.38
N ILE A 87 -38.44 39.55 -21.24
CA ILE A 87 -39.09 39.49 -22.55
C ILE A 87 -40.60 39.32 -22.37
N ALA A 88 -41.03 38.39 -21.51
CA ALA A 88 -42.44 38.18 -21.17
C ALA A 88 -43.10 39.45 -20.61
N ALA A 89 -42.43 40.16 -19.70
CA ALA A 89 -42.92 41.40 -19.10
C ALA A 89 -43.08 42.52 -20.16
N LYS A 90 -42.09 42.69 -21.05
CA LYS A 90 -42.16 43.66 -22.16
C LYS A 90 -43.29 43.31 -23.14
N MET A 91 -43.48 42.03 -23.45
CA MET A 91 -44.58 41.56 -24.29
C MET A 91 -45.95 41.74 -23.62
N SER A 92 -46.03 41.56 -22.30
CA SER A 92 -47.26 41.79 -21.54
C SER A 92 -47.66 43.26 -21.55
N GLN A 93 -46.68 44.16 -21.43
CA GLN A 93 -46.90 45.61 -21.56
C GLN A 93 -47.38 46.03 -22.95
N SER A 94 -46.94 45.35 -24.02
CA SER A 94 -47.37 45.67 -25.39
C SER A 94 -48.70 45.02 -25.79
N THR A 95 -49.11 43.95 -25.13
CA THR A 95 -50.24 43.08 -25.56
C THR A 95 -51.44 43.15 -24.61
N GLY A 96 -51.30 43.83 -23.46
CA GLY A 96 -52.38 44.04 -22.47
C GLY A 96 -52.79 42.79 -21.67
N HIS A 97 -52.11 41.66 -21.86
CA HIS A 97 -52.37 40.37 -21.19
C HIS A 97 -51.09 39.84 -20.53
N SER A 98 -51.20 39.14 -19.40
CA SER A 98 -50.06 38.48 -18.75
C SER A 98 -49.58 37.31 -19.60
N ILE A 99 -48.30 37.32 -19.98
CA ILE A 99 -47.68 36.24 -20.78
C ILE A 99 -46.67 35.53 -19.88
N ASP A 100 -46.82 34.22 -19.71
CA ASP A 100 -45.86 33.41 -18.96
C ASP A 100 -44.64 33.09 -19.81
N TRP A 101 -43.45 33.25 -19.22
CA TRP A 101 -42.16 33.06 -19.89
C TRP A 101 -41.95 31.65 -20.46
N THR A 102 -42.67 30.65 -19.92
CA THR A 102 -42.66 29.25 -20.37
C THR A 102 -43.38 29.03 -21.70
N THR A 103 -44.27 29.93 -22.11
CA THR A 103 -45.05 29.84 -23.36
C THR A 103 -44.37 30.52 -24.55
N LEU A 104 -43.26 31.22 -24.31
CA LEU A 104 -42.51 31.96 -25.31
C LEU A 104 -41.75 30.99 -26.23
N THR A 105 -42.13 30.92 -27.51
CA THR A 105 -41.37 30.17 -28.52
C THR A 105 -40.88 31.10 -29.63
N ASN A 106 -39.91 30.64 -30.43
CA ASN A 106 -39.44 31.38 -31.62
C ASN A 106 -40.57 31.77 -32.60
N SER A 107 -41.73 31.12 -32.55
CA SER A 107 -42.88 31.40 -33.42
C SER A 107 -43.85 32.44 -32.86
N ASN A 108 -43.83 32.68 -31.55
CA ASN A 108 -44.81 33.52 -30.85
C ASN A 108 -44.22 34.87 -30.42
N VAL A 109 -42.90 35.04 -30.54
CA VAL A 109 -42.18 36.28 -30.20
C VAL A 109 -41.96 37.11 -31.46
N PRO A 110 -42.38 38.40 -31.50
CA PRO A 110 -42.19 39.27 -32.64
C PRO A 110 -40.72 39.40 -33.06
N GLN A 111 -40.49 39.51 -34.37
CA GLN A 111 -39.15 39.52 -34.96
C GLN A 111 -38.28 40.72 -34.49
N GLN A 112 -38.91 41.80 -34.03
CA GLN A 112 -38.25 42.96 -33.42
C GLN A 112 -37.64 42.65 -32.04
N VAL A 113 -38.21 41.70 -31.29
CA VAL A 113 -37.66 41.24 -30.01
C VAL A 113 -36.59 40.19 -30.25
N LEU A 114 -36.77 39.33 -31.26
CA LEU A 114 -35.76 38.36 -31.69
C LEU A 114 -34.47 39.03 -32.21
N SER A 115 -34.56 40.18 -32.86
CA SER A 115 -33.40 40.96 -33.32
C SER A 115 -32.68 41.73 -32.21
N SER A 116 -33.33 41.92 -31.05
CA SER A 116 -32.73 42.53 -29.85
C SER A 116 -31.94 41.54 -28.99
N LEU A 117 -32.04 40.24 -29.30
CA LEU A 117 -31.31 39.19 -28.61
C LEU A 117 -29.83 39.18 -29.04
N PRO A 118 -28.89 38.80 -28.13
CA PRO A 118 -27.49 38.61 -28.48
C PRO A 118 -27.33 37.64 -29.66
N LYS A 119 -26.42 37.95 -30.61
CA LYS A 119 -26.22 37.17 -31.83
C LYS A 119 -25.98 35.69 -31.50
N GLY A 120 -26.76 34.80 -32.13
CA GLY A 120 -26.66 33.34 -31.95
C GLY A 120 -27.52 32.76 -30.80
N THR A 121 -28.31 33.59 -30.10
CA THR A 121 -29.27 33.12 -29.10
C THR A 121 -30.66 32.93 -29.72
N THR A 122 -31.35 31.85 -29.35
CA THR A 122 -32.73 31.57 -29.78
C THR A 122 -33.61 31.44 -28.55
N ILE A 123 -34.91 31.78 -28.64
CA ILE A 123 -35.85 31.63 -27.53
C ILE A 123 -35.90 30.16 -27.09
N ASN A 124 -35.92 29.22 -28.05
CA ASN A 124 -35.88 27.78 -27.75
C ASN A 124 -34.56 27.36 -27.05
N GLY A 125 -33.44 28.01 -27.38
CA GLY A 125 -32.16 27.81 -26.69
C GLY A 125 -32.17 28.36 -25.27
N LEU A 126 -32.72 29.57 -25.08
CA LEU A 126 -32.91 30.17 -23.75
C LEU A 126 -33.88 29.37 -22.89
N GLN A 127 -34.94 28.79 -23.47
CA GLN A 127 -35.86 27.90 -22.76
C GLN A 127 -35.18 26.60 -22.30
N LYS A 128 -34.35 25.98 -23.16
CA LYS A 128 -33.54 24.80 -22.77
C LYS A 128 -32.53 25.14 -21.67
N LEU A 129 -31.99 26.36 -21.67
CA LEU A 129 -31.11 26.84 -20.61
C LEU A 129 -31.87 27.13 -19.31
N ALA A 130 -33.05 27.76 -19.42
CA ALA A 130 -33.92 28.10 -18.30
C ALA A 130 -34.57 26.88 -17.63
N ALA A 131 -34.70 25.76 -18.35
CA ALA A 131 -35.19 24.48 -17.82
C ALA A 131 -34.16 23.76 -16.92
N MET A 132 -32.92 24.25 -16.84
CA MET A 132 -31.91 23.67 -15.96
C MET A 132 -32.16 23.98 -14.48
N PRO A 133 -31.73 23.09 -13.57
CA PRO A 133 -31.70 23.38 -12.13
C PRO A 133 -30.83 24.59 -11.81
N THR A 134 -31.34 25.50 -10.99
CA THR A 134 -30.61 26.70 -10.53
C THR A 134 -29.60 26.39 -9.43
N ASN A 135 -29.74 25.26 -8.74
CA ASN A 135 -28.77 24.76 -7.80
C ASN A 135 -27.78 23.82 -8.50
N TRP A 136 -26.49 24.15 -8.40
CA TRP A 136 -25.42 23.42 -9.05
C TRP A 136 -25.36 21.94 -8.63
N HIS A 137 -25.81 21.59 -7.41
CA HIS A 137 -25.85 20.21 -6.92
C HIS A 137 -26.78 19.28 -7.73
N HIS A 138 -27.77 19.83 -8.45
CA HIS A 138 -28.72 19.05 -9.24
C HIS A 138 -28.41 19.06 -10.74
N LEU A 139 -27.29 19.67 -11.14
CA LEU A 139 -26.83 19.59 -12.52
C LEU A 139 -26.39 18.15 -12.81
N THR A 140 -26.85 17.63 -13.94
CA THR A 140 -26.47 16.31 -14.45
C THR A 140 -26.18 16.44 -15.93
N ASP A 141 -25.43 15.47 -16.47
CA ASP A 141 -25.15 15.41 -17.90
C ASP A 141 -26.42 15.30 -18.77
N ALA A 142 -27.54 14.83 -18.19
CA ALA A 142 -28.84 14.75 -18.86
C ALA A 142 -29.59 16.10 -18.90
N ASN A 143 -29.41 16.94 -17.89
CA ASN A 143 -30.16 18.20 -17.74
C ASN A 143 -29.44 19.38 -18.40
N VAL A 144 -28.14 19.27 -18.65
CA VAL A 144 -27.33 20.33 -19.27
C VAL A 144 -27.33 20.17 -20.80
N PRO A 145 -27.67 21.21 -21.57
CA PRO A 145 -27.67 21.16 -23.03
C PRO A 145 -26.29 20.86 -23.61
N ALA A 146 -26.27 20.11 -24.72
CA ALA A 146 -25.05 19.74 -25.44
C ALA A 146 -24.15 20.92 -25.83
N SER A 147 -24.71 22.13 -25.99
CA SER A 147 -23.97 23.37 -26.25
C SER A 147 -23.07 23.82 -25.10
N ILE A 148 -23.44 23.50 -23.85
CA ILE A 148 -22.59 23.75 -22.68
C ILE A 148 -21.61 22.60 -22.50
N LEU A 149 -22.07 21.35 -22.68
CA LEU A 149 -21.20 20.18 -22.58
C LEU A 149 -20.03 20.21 -23.59
N SER A 150 -20.24 20.76 -24.80
CA SER A 150 -19.18 20.93 -25.80
C SER A 150 -18.23 22.10 -25.52
N SER A 151 -18.61 23.03 -24.63
CA SER A 151 -17.75 24.14 -24.18
C SER A 151 -16.84 23.75 -23.02
N LEU A 152 -17.09 22.60 -22.40
CA LEU A 152 -16.26 22.05 -21.33
C LEU A 152 -14.96 21.47 -21.90
N PRO A 153 -13.86 21.47 -21.12
CA PRO A 153 -12.61 20.83 -21.52
C PRO A 153 -12.83 19.36 -21.94
N LYS A 154 -12.15 18.92 -23.00
CA LYS A 154 -12.30 17.56 -23.55
C LYS A 154 -12.16 16.50 -22.44
N GLY A 155 -13.15 15.62 -22.32
CA GLY A 155 -13.16 14.55 -21.31
C GLY A 155 -13.74 14.93 -19.95
N THR A 156 -14.23 16.17 -19.78
CA THR A 156 -14.93 16.58 -18.56
C THR A 156 -16.45 16.45 -18.72
N THR A 157 -17.08 15.81 -17.75
CA THR A 157 -18.55 15.70 -17.61
C THR A 157 -19.02 16.45 -16.37
N ILE A 158 -20.30 16.78 -16.30
CA ILE A 158 -20.91 17.34 -15.10
C ILE A 158 -20.71 16.38 -13.92
N SER A 159 -20.81 15.07 -14.16
CA SER A 159 -20.53 14.04 -13.15
C SER A 159 -19.10 14.08 -12.63
N SER A 160 -18.09 14.24 -13.50
CA SER A 160 -16.69 14.39 -13.06
C SER A 160 -16.45 15.69 -12.31
N LEU A 161 -17.12 16.78 -12.69
CA LEU A 161 -17.05 18.05 -11.98
C LEU A 161 -17.68 17.94 -10.60
N HIS A 162 -18.78 17.21 -10.45
CA HIS A 162 -19.38 16.92 -9.14
C HIS A 162 -18.45 16.08 -8.26
N HIS A 163 -17.83 15.04 -8.82
CA HIS A 163 -16.87 14.21 -8.09
C HIS A 163 -15.68 15.04 -7.56
N VAL A 164 -15.14 15.96 -8.36
CA VAL A 164 -14.06 16.86 -7.95
C VAL A 164 -14.56 17.92 -6.95
N ALA A 165 -15.76 18.46 -7.15
CA ALA A 165 -16.36 19.47 -6.27
C ALA A 165 -16.70 18.93 -4.86
N LEU A 166 -17.04 17.65 -4.75
CA LEU A 166 -17.40 16.97 -3.50
C LEU A 166 -16.25 16.18 -2.88
N SER A 167 -15.05 16.23 -3.47
CA SER A 167 -13.87 15.54 -2.94
C SER A 167 -13.51 16.03 -1.53
N ALA A 168 -13.27 15.08 -0.62
CA ALA A 168 -12.86 15.38 0.75
C ALA A 168 -11.37 15.76 0.83
N PRO A 169 -10.94 16.54 1.83
CA PRO A 169 -9.52 16.85 2.00
C PRO A 169 -8.72 15.59 2.33
N ALA A 170 -7.55 15.45 1.68
CA ALA A 170 -6.68 14.30 1.84
C ALA A 170 -6.22 14.12 3.31
N SER A 171 -6.56 12.97 3.91
CA SER A 171 -6.18 12.65 5.28
C SER A 171 -4.78 12.03 5.34
N LYS A 172 -3.85 12.71 6.02
CA LYS A 172 -2.49 12.20 6.24
C LYS A 172 -2.44 11.10 7.31
N ALA A 173 -3.45 11.02 8.17
CA ALA A 173 -3.43 10.19 9.39
C ALA A 173 -3.39 8.68 9.06
N THR A 174 -4.15 8.23 8.07
CA THR A 174 -4.20 6.83 7.65
C THR A 174 -2.89 6.36 7.04
N PHE A 175 -2.25 7.22 6.23
CA PHE A 175 -0.93 6.96 5.66
C PHE A 175 0.16 6.85 6.75
N PHE A 176 0.24 7.83 7.66
CA PHE A 176 1.22 7.78 8.74
C PHE A 176 1.01 6.58 9.69
N ALA A 177 -0.24 6.21 9.95
CA ALA A 177 -0.54 5.01 10.72
C ALA A 177 0.00 3.74 10.05
N SER A 178 -0.15 3.60 8.73
CA SER A 178 0.44 2.48 7.98
C SER A 178 1.97 2.50 7.99
N MET A 179 2.60 3.67 7.89
CA MET A 179 4.06 3.81 7.99
C MET A 179 4.57 3.38 9.37
N TRP A 180 3.88 3.76 10.45
CA TRP A 180 4.28 3.37 11.80
C TRP A 180 4.13 1.86 12.03
N LYS A 181 3.05 1.25 11.52
CA LYS A 181 2.89 -0.21 11.54
C LYS A 181 4.04 -0.91 10.80
N LEU A 182 4.37 -0.45 9.60
CA LEU A 182 5.47 -1.02 8.81
C LEU A 182 6.80 -0.89 9.54
N PHE A 183 7.11 0.29 10.08
CA PHE A 183 8.30 0.52 10.89
C PHE A 183 8.37 -0.43 12.08
N SER A 184 7.28 -0.58 12.84
CA SER A 184 7.22 -1.50 13.99
C SER A 184 7.48 -2.96 13.60
N PHE A 185 6.96 -3.42 12.45
CA PHE A 185 7.20 -4.78 11.93
C PHE A 185 8.69 -5.03 11.64
N TYR A 186 9.35 -4.10 10.96
CA TYR A 186 10.78 -4.23 10.65
C TYR A 186 11.65 -4.17 11.91
N VAL A 187 11.32 -3.30 12.86
CA VAL A 187 12.02 -3.22 14.15
C VAL A 187 11.85 -4.52 14.94
N MET A 188 10.62 -5.04 15.07
CA MET A 188 10.37 -6.30 15.78
C MET A 188 11.07 -7.49 15.11
N THR A 189 11.09 -7.51 13.78
CA THR A 189 11.85 -8.50 13.01
C THR A 189 13.33 -8.42 13.35
N GLY A 190 13.94 -7.24 13.24
CA GLY A 190 15.37 -7.04 13.54
C GLY A 190 15.73 -7.43 14.98
N VAL A 191 14.86 -7.10 15.95
CA VAL A 191 15.04 -7.48 17.36
C VAL A 191 14.98 -9.00 17.53
N ALA A 192 13.98 -9.67 16.94
CA ALA A 192 13.87 -11.13 17.00
C ALA A 192 15.10 -11.80 16.35
N GLN A 193 15.58 -11.24 15.24
CA GLN A 193 16.79 -11.71 14.55
C GLN A 193 18.06 -11.56 15.38
N LEU A 194 18.23 -10.40 16.02
CA LEU A 194 19.33 -10.16 16.93
C LEU A 194 19.30 -11.17 18.07
N ILE A 195 18.12 -11.40 18.69
CA ILE A 195 17.98 -12.31 19.82
C ILE A 195 18.36 -13.74 19.42
N TYR A 196 17.77 -14.31 18.36
CA TYR A 196 18.11 -15.69 18.00
C TYR A 196 19.57 -15.83 17.54
N SER A 197 20.14 -14.80 16.90
CA SER A 197 21.53 -14.80 16.44
C SER A 197 22.50 -14.82 17.63
N LEU A 198 22.27 -13.98 18.65
CA LEU A 198 23.05 -13.96 19.88
C LEU A 198 22.93 -15.27 20.67
N LEU A 199 21.72 -15.86 20.72
CA LEU A 199 21.50 -17.15 21.36
C LEU A 199 22.26 -18.28 20.63
N PHE A 200 22.22 -18.31 19.30
CA PHE A 200 23.01 -19.26 18.50
C PHE A 200 24.51 -19.11 18.74
N ALA A 201 25.04 -17.89 18.64
CA ALA A 201 26.44 -17.60 18.86
C ALA A 201 26.89 -18.07 20.25
N ARG A 202 26.06 -17.83 21.29
CA ARG A 202 26.32 -18.31 22.65
C ARG A 202 26.36 -19.84 22.72
N ILE A 203 25.38 -20.55 22.14
CA ILE A 203 25.35 -22.02 22.13
C ILE A 203 26.58 -22.60 21.44
N VAL A 204 26.91 -22.08 20.26
CA VAL A 204 28.05 -22.57 19.47
C VAL A 204 29.36 -22.36 20.22
N ALA A 205 29.58 -21.17 20.80
CA ALA A 205 30.78 -20.91 21.61
C ALA A 205 30.92 -21.87 22.81
N HIS A 206 29.83 -22.11 23.56
CA HIS A 206 29.87 -23.06 24.68
C HIS A 206 30.05 -24.51 24.22
N SER A 207 29.51 -24.86 23.05
CA SER A 207 29.67 -26.17 22.43
C SER A 207 31.12 -26.42 22.02
N THR A 208 31.74 -25.49 21.28
CA THR A 208 33.15 -25.56 20.87
C THR A 208 34.08 -25.57 22.07
N ASN A 209 33.83 -24.76 23.11
CA ASN A 209 34.64 -24.81 24.32
C ASN A 209 34.57 -26.18 25.01
N ARG A 210 33.41 -26.86 24.97
CA ARG A 210 33.30 -28.24 25.46
C ARG A 210 34.09 -29.22 24.58
N MET A 211 34.06 -29.05 23.26
CA MET A 211 34.89 -29.85 22.34
C MET A 211 36.37 -29.65 22.65
N ARG A 212 36.80 -28.40 22.89
CA ARG A 212 38.17 -28.04 23.29
C ARG A 212 38.60 -28.74 24.57
N LYS A 213 37.77 -28.68 25.62
CA LYS A 213 38.02 -29.40 26.89
C LYS A 213 38.05 -30.92 26.72
N GLY A 214 37.14 -31.47 25.90
CA GLY A 214 37.09 -32.91 25.61
C GLY A 214 38.30 -33.41 24.83
N LEU A 215 38.77 -32.62 23.85
CA LEU A 215 39.99 -32.90 23.11
C LEU A 215 41.21 -32.84 24.02
N PHE A 216 41.32 -31.80 24.86
CA PHE A 216 42.41 -31.67 25.83
C PHE A 216 42.48 -32.86 26.79
N GLY A 217 41.36 -33.20 27.43
CA GLY A 217 41.31 -34.33 28.36
C GLY A 217 41.54 -35.69 27.70
N LYS A 218 41.35 -35.79 26.38
CA LYS A 218 41.74 -36.99 25.62
C LYS A 218 43.25 -37.01 25.37
N LEU A 219 43.84 -35.88 24.98
CA LEU A 219 45.28 -35.72 24.76
C LEU A 219 46.09 -36.01 26.04
N GLU A 220 45.66 -35.49 27.20
CA GLU A 220 46.31 -35.76 28.50
C GLU A 220 46.39 -37.24 28.87
N ARG A 221 45.50 -38.08 28.30
CA ARG A 221 45.43 -39.52 28.57
C ARG A 221 46.12 -40.35 27.49
N MET A 222 46.71 -39.73 26.47
CA MET A 222 47.41 -40.46 25.41
C MET A 222 48.82 -40.84 25.86
N THR A 223 49.34 -41.94 25.31
CA THR A 223 50.68 -42.43 25.63
C THR A 223 51.75 -41.57 24.95
N ILE A 224 52.97 -41.58 25.49
CA ILE A 224 54.13 -40.89 24.91
C ILE A 224 54.34 -41.30 23.44
N ALA A 225 54.11 -42.57 23.11
CA ALA A 225 54.19 -43.08 21.74
C ALA A 225 53.21 -42.45 20.73
N TYR A 226 52.16 -41.75 21.18
CA TYR A 226 51.31 -40.94 20.32
C TYR A 226 51.99 -39.62 19.97
N PHE A 227 52.59 -38.97 20.97
CA PHE A 227 53.31 -37.70 20.83
C PHE A 227 54.59 -37.87 20.01
N ASP A 228 55.32 -38.99 20.15
CA ASP A 228 56.51 -39.28 19.33
C ASP A 228 56.21 -39.44 17.82
N ARG A 229 54.94 -39.68 17.45
CA ARG A 229 54.49 -39.90 16.07
C ARG A 229 53.79 -38.70 15.44
N HIS A 230 53.60 -37.61 16.18
CA HIS A 230 52.91 -36.42 15.70
C HIS A 230 53.73 -35.17 15.99
N GLU A 231 53.76 -34.22 15.06
CA GLU A 231 54.42 -32.94 15.30
C GLU A 231 53.62 -32.10 16.31
N ASP A 232 54.32 -31.42 17.22
CA ASP A 232 53.68 -30.54 18.22
C ASP A 232 52.80 -29.47 17.55
N GLY A 233 53.21 -28.99 16.37
CA GLY A 233 52.46 -28.05 15.54
C GLY A 233 51.10 -28.59 15.09
N ASP A 234 51.03 -29.87 14.70
CA ASP A 234 49.79 -30.52 14.26
C ASP A 234 48.79 -30.65 15.42
N ILE A 235 49.29 -30.94 16.62
CA ILE A 235 48.45 -31.05 17.83
C ILE A 235 47.89 -29.67 18.19
N LEU A 236 48.73 -28.63 18.14
CA LEU A 236 48.32 -27.26 18.42
C LEU A 236 47.32 -26.75 17.38
N ALA A 237 47.54 -27.02 16.10
CA ALA A 237 46.66 -26.62 15.01
C ALA A 237 45.24 -27.22 15.15
N ARG A 238 45.14 -28.48 15.61
CA ARG A 238 43.85 -29.10 15.94
C ARG A 238 43.12 -28.41 17.09
N PHE A 239 43.86 -27.82 18.02
CA PHE A 239 43.31 -27.17 19.20
C PHE A 239 42.87 -25.71 18.95
N THR A 240 43.61 -25.03 18.09
CA THR A 240 43.39 -23.63 17.74
C THR A 240 42.61 -23.55 16.43
N SER A 241 43.28 -23.77 15.30
CA SER A 241 42.77 -23.60 13.94
C SER A 241 41.52 -24.44 13.65
N ASP A 242 41.56 -25.77 13.90
CA ASP A 242 40.43 -26.64 13.55
C ASP A 242 39.17 -26.33 14.38
N LEU A 243 39.35 -26.11 15.69
CA LEU A 243 38.22 -25.80 16.58
C LEU A 243 37.65 -24.41 16.30
N ASP A 244 38.48 -23.44 15.94
CA ASP A 244 38.01 -22.11 15.55
C ASP A 244 37.27 -22.18 14.20
N ASN A 245 37.79 -22.95 13.24
CA ASN A 245 37.09 -23.23 11.98
C ASN A 245 35.74 -23.94 12.21
N ILE A 246 35.68 -24.90 13.12
CA ILE A 246 34.44 -25.56 13.52
C ILE A 246 33.48 -24.54 14.14
N GLN A 247 33.95 -23.65 15.02
CA GLN A 247 33.12 -22.63 15.65
C GLN A 247 32.49 -21.70 14.61
N ASN A 248 33.30 -21.17 13.69
CA ASN A 248 32.84 -20.25 12.66
C ASN A 248 31.86 -20.93 11.70
N THR A 249 32.20 -22.14 11.26
CA THR A 249 31.35 -22.94 10.36
C THR A 249 30.03 -23.28 11.03
N LEU A 250 30.04 -23.75 12.29
CA LEU A 250 28.82 -24.06 13.03
C LEU A 250 27.96 -22.83 13.26
N ASN A 251 28.55 -21.67 13.55
CA ASN A 251 27.78 -20.45 13.78
C ASN A 251 27.05 -20.01 12.50
N GLN A 252 27.76 -19.95 11.37
CA GLN A 252 27.16 -19.63 10.08
C GLN A 252 26.12 -20.66 9.64
N ALA A 253 26.46 -21.95 9.69
CA ALA A 253 25.57 -23.01 9.26
C ALA A 253 24.32 -23.11 10.14
N ALA A 254 24.45 -22.99 11.46
CA ALA A 254 23.32 -23.10 12.37
C ALA A 254 22.32 -21.96 12.17
N VAL A 255 22.79 -20.73 11.96
CA VAL A 255 21.91 -19.60 11.64
C VAL A 255 21.29 -19.78 10.26
N ASN A 256 22.10 -19.93 9.21
CA ASN A 256 21.62 -19.94 7.82
C ASN A 256 20.68 -21.10 7.51
N VAL A 257 21.01 -22.32 7.96
CA VAL A 257 20.15 -23.49 7.71
C VAL A 257 18.81 -23.30 8.42
N THR A 258 18.84 -22.84 9.68
CA THR A 258 17.62 -22.61 10.46
C THR A 258 16.74 -21.53 9.83
N THR A 259 17.32 -20.40 9.43
CA THR A 259 16.57 -19.30 8.80
C THR A 259 16.04 -19.70 7.42
N ASN A 260 16.82 -20.41 6.61
CA ASN A 260 16.38 -20.81 5.27
C ASN A 260 15.26 -21.85 5.33
N VAL A 261 15.33 -22.82 6.24
CA VAL A 261 14.25 -23.78 6.46
C VAL A 261 13.00 -23.08 6.96
N ALA A 262 13.14 -22.15 7.92
CA ALA A 262 12.00 -21.39 8.43
C ALA A 262 11.35 -20.53 7.34
N LEU A 263 12.16 -19.79 6.56
CA LEU A 263 11.70 -18.99 5.43
C LEU A 263 10.99 -19.84 4.38
N PHE A 264 11.57 -20.99 4.01
CA PHE A 264 10.96 -21.92 3.06
C PHE A 264 9.57 -22.35 3.52
N ILE A 265 9.43 -22.78 4.79
CA ILE A 265 8.14 -23.15 5.38
C ILE A 265 7.19 -21.94 5.43
N GLY A 266 7.67 -20.76 5.84
CA GLY A 266 6.88 -19.54 5.94
C GLY A 266 6.31 -19.08 4.59
N VAL A 267 7.10 -19.17 3.53
CA VAL A 267 6.66 -18.86 2.16
C VAL A 267 5.64 -19.89 1.67
N LEU A 268 5.83 -21.18 1.95
CA LEU A 268 4.84 -22.20 1.58
C LEU A 268 3.49 -21.97 2.26
N ILE A 269 3.50 -21.64 3.56
CA ILE A 269 2.27 -21.37 4.33
C ILE A 269 1.56 -20.11 3.81
N SER A 270 2.30 -19.03 3.59
CA SER A 270 1.70 -17.80 3.05
C SER A 270 1.17 -17.97 1.63
N GLY A 271 1.90 -18.66 0.75
CA GLY A 271 1.44 -18.99 -0.59
C GLY A 271 0.15 -19.80 -0.59
N TRP A 272 0.02 -20.76 0.34
CA TRP A 272 -1.22 -21.51 0.55
C TRP A 272 -2.36 -20.66 1.11
N TYR A 273 -2.08 -19.70 2.01
CA TYR A 273 -3.10 -18.82 2.58
C TYR A 273 -3.61 -17.77 1.57
N LEU A 274 -2.74 -17.29 0.68
CA LEU A 274 -3.08 -16.29 -0.34
C LEU A 274 -3.84 -16.89 -1.54
N ARG A 275 -3.54 -18.14 -1.93
CA ARG A 275 -4.19 -18.85 -3.06
C ARG A 275 -5.73 -18.97 -2.98
N PRO A 276 -6.37 -19.27 -1.85
CA PRO A 276 -7.83 -19.38 -1.81
C PRO A 276 -8.55 -18.05 -2.03
N LEU A 277 -7.89 -16.89 -1.88
CA LEU A 277 -8.53 -15.59 -2.11
C LEU A 277 -8.66 -15.25 -3.61
N ASN A 278 -7.72 -15.69 -4.45
CA ASN A 278 -7.73 -15.39 -5.89
C ASN A 278 -8.64 -16.32 -6.72
N LEU A 279 -9.04 -17.49 -6.21
CA LEU A 279 -9.92 -18.43 -6.93
C LEU A 279 -11.42 -18.15 -6.69
N ILE A 280 -11.76 -17.20 -5.82
CA ILE A 280 -13.15 -16.82 -5.49
C ILE A 280 -13.47 -15.43 -6.08
N ALA A 281 -12.46 -14.72 -6.62
CA ALA A 281 -12.59 -13.37 -7.16
C ALA A 281 -12.64 -13.30 -8.69
N ASP A 282 -12.44 -14.43 -9.38
CA ASP A 282 -12.69 -14.63 -10.83
C ASP A 282 -13.96 -15.47 -11.01
#